data_AF-A0A7S3MG86-F1
#
_entry.id   AF-A0A7S3MG86-F1
#
_cell.length_a   1.000
_cell.length_b   1.000
_cell.length_c   1.000
_cell.angle_alpha   90.00
_cell.angle_beta   90.00
_cell.angle_gamma   90.00
#
_symmetry.space_group_name_H-M   'P 1'
#
loop_
_entity.id
_entity.type
_entity.pdbx_description
1 polymer ?
#
loop_
_entity_poly.entity_id
_entity_poly.type
_entity_poly.pdbx_seq_one_letter_code
_entity_poly.pdbx_strand_id
1 'polypeptide(L)'
;DAGEDLEALLADVGVPAPEEEEAVEEQEEEEDLTEGLDVEEHLREAVEGSLRLKRLLSENEDAPNAKKRKVDPVKEQKVKALLTRWGLVNDAVVKHVLDQSLMEEIDLITKSGYCPDKNNMWKSTAEIFNRYVSELRERGMPGGAACDAISAFKHRWKMDLAADKTLRALSHKDL
;
A
#
# COMPACT_ATOMS: atom_id res chain seq x y z
N ASP A 1 25.01 -3.96 38.82
CA ASP A 1 23.99 -4.74 39.54
C ASP A 1 22.87 -3.80 39.98
N ALA A 2 22.06 -3.32 39.02
CA ALA A 2 21.05 -2.27 39.21
C ALA A 2 20.06 -2.24 38.02
N GLY A 3 19.60 -3.41 37.55
CA GLY A 3 18.89 -3.53 36.27
C GLY A 3 17.60 -4.35 36.27
N GLU A 4 17.06 -4.78 37.42
CA GLU A 4 15.96 -5.76 37.46
C GLU A 4 14.59 -5.23 37.93
N ASP A 5 14.44 -3.92 38.22
CA ASP A 5 13.19 -3.41 38.84
C ASP A 5 12.20 -2.71 37.88
N LEU A 6 12.42 -2.69 36.57
CA LEU A 6 11.53 -1.94 35.65
C LEU A 6 10.37 -2.77 35.06
N GLU A 7 10.34 -4.08 35.26
CA GLU A 7 9.36 -4.97 34.60
C GLU A 7 8.05 -5.13 35.38
N ALA A 8 7.99 -4.73 36.64
CA ALA A 8 6.82 -4.90 37.52
C ALA A 8 5.78 -3.76 37.44
N LEU A 9 6.01 -2.70 36.66
CA LEU A 9 5.21 -1.46 36.70
C LEU A 9 4.21 -1.29 35.54
N LEU A 10 4.07 -2.29 34.66
CA LEU A 10 3.20 -2.22 33.46
C LEU A 10 1.91 -3.06 33.55
N ALA A 11 1.55 -3.58 34.73
CA ALA A 11 0.46 -4.55 34.88
C ALA A 11 -0.93 -3.97 35.21
N ASP A 12 -1.12 -2.65 35.31
CA ASP A 12 -2.41 -2.07 35.76
C ASP A 12 -2.82 -0.81 35.00
N VAL A 13 -3.02 -0.93 33.68
CA VAL A 13 -3.76 0.06 32.90
C VAL A 13 -5.04 -0.59 32.41
N GLY A 14 -6.07 -0.50 33.25
CA GLY A 14 -7.44 -0.86 32.89
C GLY A 14 -7.90 -0.04 31.70
N VAL A 15 -8.07 -0.70 30.56
CA VAL A 15 -8.65 -0.11 29.35
C VAL A 15 -10.17 -0.09 29.54
N PRO A 16 -10.80 1.09 29.68
CA PRO A 16 -12.25 1.18 29.73
C PRO A 16 -12.84 0.70 28.40
N ALA A 17 -13.85 -0.15 28.51
CA ALA A 17 -14.61 -0.68 27.39
C ALA A 17 -15.26 0.47 26.60
N PRO A 18 -15.12 0.53 25.26
CA PRO A 18 -15.84 1.51 24.46
C PRO A 18 -17.33 1.15 24.46
N GLU A 19 -18.15 2.09 24.93
CA GLU A 19 -19.60 2.05 24.90
C GLU A 19 -20.09 1.97 23.45
N GLU A 20 -21.09 1.11 23.23
CA GLU A 20 -21.76 0.88 21.95
C GLU A 20 -22.55 2.12 21.54
N GLU A 21 -22.05 2.86 20.53
CA GLU A 21 -22.84 3.88 19.85
C GLU A 21 -23.89 3.20 18.96
N GLU A 22 -25.16 3.39 19.32
CA GLU A 22 -26.34 3.00 18.54
C GLU A 22 -26.27 3.59 17.12
N ALA A 23 -26.18 2.71 16.13
CA ALA A 23 -26.36 3.05 14.72
C ALA A 23 -27.83 3.43 14.47
N VAL A 24 -28.06 4.70 14.19
CA VAL A 24 -29.33 5.21 13.67
C VAL A 24 -29.47 4.72 12.23
N GLU A 25 -30.39 3.78 11.99
CA GLU A 25 -30.85 3.39 10.65
C GLU A 25 -31.58 4.58 10.00
N GLU A 26 -30.88 5.32 9.15
CA GLU A 26 -31.47 6.29 8.24
C GLU A 26 -32.02 5.52 7.03
N GLN A 27 -33.31 5.20 7.06
CA GLN A 27 -34.04 4.68 5.89
C GLN A 27 -34.16 5.81 4.86
N GLU A 28 -33.24 5.85 3.90
CA GLU A 28 -33.40 6.63 2.67
C GLU A 28 -34.46 5.97 1.78
N GLU A 29 -35.71 6.44 1.88
CA GLU A 29 -36.71 6.27 0.83
C GLU A 29 -36.28 7.13 -0.38
N GLU A 30 -35.44 6.58 -1.27
CA GLU A 30 -35.25 7.10 -2.63
C GLU A 30 -36.55 6.85 -3.43
N GLU A 31 -37.56 7.69 -3.22
CA GLU A 31 -38.72 7.79 -4.11
C GLU A 31 -38.25 8.28 -5.50
N ASP A 32 -38.55 7.47 -6.52
CA ASP A 32 -38.20 7.61 -7.93
C ASP A 32 -38.78 8.89 -8.56
N LEU A 33 -38.08 10.01 -8.34
CA LEU A 33 -38.50 11.37 -8.73
C LEU A 33 -38.11 11.73 -10.18
N THR A 34 -38.00 10.75 -11.08
CA THR A 34 -37.52 10.98 -12.47
C THR A 34 -38.55 10.72 -13.57
N GLU A 35 -39.76 10.28 -13.23
CA GLU A 35 -40.82 9.96 -14.19
C GLU A 35 -41.54 11.24 -14.69
N GLY A 36 -40.85 12.11 -15.43
CA GLY A 36 -41.50 13.27 -16.07
C GLY A 36 -40.63 14.38 -16.66
N LEU A 37 -39.30 14.30 -16.57
CA LEU A 37 -38.43 15.31 -17.17
C LEU A 37 -38.20 15.01 -18.66
N ASP A 38 -38.78 15.85 -19.51
CA ASP A 38 -38.59 15.82 -20.97
C ASP A 38 -37.19 16.33 -21.31
N VAL A 39 -36.20 15.42 -21.24
CA VAL A 39 -34.80 15.69 -21.54
C VAL A 39 -34.61 15.73 -23.06
N GLU A 40 -34.02 16.81 -23.58
CA GLU A 40 -33.72 16.97 -25.00
C GLU A 40 -32.96 15.77 -25.57
N GLU A 41 -33.30 15.36 -26.79
CA GLU A 41 -32.88 14.07 -27.41
C GLU A 41 -31.36 13.85 -27.41
N HIS A 42 -30.57 14.91 -27.51
CA HIS A 42 -29.10 14.85 -27.51
C HIS A 42 -28.48 14.63 -26.11
N LEU A 43 -29.23 14.86 -25.03
CA LEU A 43 -28.79 14.64 -23.64
C LEU A 43 -29.24 13.28 -23.10
N ARG A 44 -30.17 12.61 -23.78
CA ARG A 44 -30.73 11.33 -23.35
C ARG A 44 -29.67 10.24 -23.21
N GLU A 45 -28.73 10.16 -24.15
CA GLU A 45 -27.64 9.16 -24.12
C GLU A 45 -26.66 9.42 -22.95
N ALA A 46 -26.37 10.68 -22.65
CA ALA A 46 -25.50 11.05 -21.53
C ALA A 46 -26.16 10.74 -20.17
N VAL A 47 -27.46 11.04 -20.03
CA VAL A 47 -28.22 10.76 -18.80
C VAL A 47 -28.37 9.25 -18.61
N GLU A 48 -28.70 8.48 -19.66
CA GLU A 48 -28.82 7.02 -19.59
C GLU A 48 -27.47 6.35 -19.25
N GLY A 49 -26.37 6.84 -19.83
CA GLY A 49 -25.02 6.39 -19.50
C GLY A 49 -24.65 6.67 -18.03
N SER A 50 -24.97 7.86 -17.53
CA SER A 50 -24.74 8.25 -16.14
C SER A 50 -25.57 7.42 -15.16
N LEU A 51 -26.84 7.15 -15.48
CA LEU A 51 -27.73 6.36 -14.63
C LEU A 51 -27.31 4.88 -14.59
N ARG A 52 -26.86 4.33 -15.72
CA ARG A 52 -26.28 2.99 -15.76
C ARG A 52 -25.01 2.89 -14.92
N LEU A 53 -24.16 3.91 -14.94
CA LEU A 53 -22.96 3.97 -14.11
C LEU A 53 -23.33 4.07 -12.62
N LYS A 54 -24.33 4.90 -12.26
CA LYS A 54 -24.83 5.00 -10.88
C LYS A 54 -25.30 3.63 -10.39
N ARG A 55 -26.13 2.91 -11.17
CA ARG A 55 -26.60 1.55 -10.82
C ARG A 55 -25.46 0.55 -10.62
N LEU A 56 -24.44 0.58 -11.47
CA LEU A 56 -23.28 -0.32 -11.35
C LEU A 56 -22.41 0.00 -10.13
N LEU A 57 -22.37 1.26 -9.69
CA LEU A 57 -21.60 1.67 -8.52
C LEU A 57 -22.39 1.42 -7.22
N SER A 58 -23.69 1.69 -7.20
CA SER A 58 -24.55 1.41 -6.03
C SER A 58 -24.70 -0.09 -5.75
N GLU A 59 -24.77 -0.93 -6.79
CA GLU A 59 -24.78 -2.40 -6.63
C GLU A 59 -23.48 -2.94 -6.00
N ASN A 60 -22.37 -2.20 -6.06
CA ASN A 60 -21.10 -2.56 -5.44
C ASN A 60 -20.93 -2.01 -4.00
N GLU A 61 -21.64 -0.95 -3.62
CA GLU A 61 -21.59 -0.41 -2.26
C GLU A 61 -22.43 -1.23 -1.27
N ASP A 62 -23.56 -1.80 -1.70
CA ASP A 62 -24.47 -2.61 -0.87
C ASP A 62 -24.07 -4.09 -0.73
N ALA A 63 -22.86 -4.48 -1.16
CA ALA A 63 -22.34 -5.81 -0.87
C ALA A 63 -21.62 -5.80 0.49
N PRO A 64 -22.21 -6.34 1.59
CA PRO A 64 -21.61 -6.34 2.94
C PRO A 64 -20.38 -7.25 3.07
N ASN A 65 -19.72 -7.62 1.97
CA ASN A 65 -18.66 -8.60 1.96
C ASN A 65 -17.65 -8.33 0.84
N ALA A 66 -17.16 -7.10 0.74
CA ALA A 66 -15.81 -6.87 0.23
C ALA A 66 -14.86 -7.68 1.12
N LYS A 67 -14.57 -8.92 0.72
CA LYS A 67 -13.75 -9.90 1.47
C LYS A 67 -12.51 -9.18 1.98
N LYS A 68 -12.51 -8.78 3.25
CA LYS A 68 -11.36 -8.14 3.89
C LYS A 68 -10.20 -9.07 3.62
N ARG A 69 -9.23 -8.59 2.85
CA ARG A 69 -8.08 -9.39 2.44
C ARG A 69 -7.48 -9.94 3.73
N LYS A 70 -7.46 -11.27 3.89
CA LYS A 70 -6.89 -11.90 5.09
C LYS A 70 -5.43 -11.45 5.15
N VAL A 71 -5.14 -10.51 6.05
CA VAL A 71 -3.78 -10.10 6.33
C VAL A 71 -3.14 -11.23 7.12
N ASP A 72 -1.94 -11.63 6.71
CA ASP A 72 -1.17 -12.62 7.44
C ASP A 72 -0.83 -12.05 8.83
N PRO A 73 -1.22 -12.70 9.94
CA PRO A 73 -0.94 -12.20 11.29
C PRO A 73 0.56 -12.04 11.55
N VAL A 74 1.41 -12.85 10.92
CA VAL A 74 2.87 -12.74 11.07
C VAL A 74 3.39 -11.47 10.41
N LYS A 75 2.83 -11.10 9.25
CA LYS A 75 3.15 -9.84 8.57
C LYS A 75 2.75 -8.65 9.42
N GLU A 76 1.54 -8.67 9.98
CA GLU A 76 1.01 -7.58 10.80
C GLU A 76 1.88 -7.32 12.04
N GLN A 77 2.38 -8.38 12.70
CA GLN A 77 3.30 -8.24 13.83
C GLN A 77 4.62 -7.54 13.44
N LYS A 78 5.19 -7.89 12.28
CA LYS A 78 6.42 -7.24 11.78
C LYS A 78 6.17 -5.78 11.39
N VAL A 79 5.05 -5.49 10.74
CA VAL A 79 4.63 -4.13 10.40
C VAL A 79 4.48 -3.29 11.67
N LYS A 80 3.80 -3.82 12.69
CA LYS A 80 3.64 -3.16 13.99
C LYS A 80 4.99 -2.91 14.66
N ALA A 81 5.90 -3.88 14.64
CA ALA A 81 7.25 -3.70 15.20
C ALA A 81 8.05 -2.59 14.50
N LEU A 82 7.98 -2.49 13.16
CA LEU A 82 8.61 -1.41 12.40
C LEU A 82 8.00 -0.04 12.71
N LEU A 83 6.67 0.06 12.74
CA LEU A 83 5.97 1.31 13.06
C LEU A 83 6.29 1.78 14.49
N THR A 84 6.35 0.87 15.46
CA THR A 84 6.77 1.17 16.83
C THR A 84 8.21 1.66 16.85
N ARG A 85 9.13 0.99 16.13
CA ARG A 85 10.54 1.40 16.04
C ARG A 85 10.71 2.80 15.44
N TRP A 86 9.89 3.17 14.47
CA TRP A 86 9.94 4.50 13.83
C TRP A 86 9.18 5.58 14.59
N GLY A 87 8.31 5.19 15.54
CA GLY A 87 7.39 6.10 16.21
C GLY A 87 6.27 6.60 15.28
N LEU A 88 5.80 5.73 14.38
CA LEU A 88 4.78 6.03 13.35
C LEU A 88 3.54 5.12 13.49
N VAL A 89 3.25 4.62 14.69
CA VAL A 89 2.15 3.67 14.95
C VAL A 89 0.78 4.21 14.50
N ASN A 90 0.60 5.52 14.57
CA ASN A 90 -0.64 6.20 14.21
C ASN A 90 -0.69 6.67 12.74
N ASP A 91 0.39 6.48 11.97
CA ASP A 91 0.45 6.89 10.57
C ASP A 91 -0.18 5.82 9.67
N ALA A 92 -1.46 6.01 9.35
CA ALA A 92 -2.23 5.09 8.51
C ALA A 92 -1.67 4.96 7.08
N VAL A 93 -1.04 6.02 6.55
CA VAL A 93 -0.51 6.03 5.18
C VAL A 93 0.76 5.17 5.12
N VAL A 94 1.67 5.32 6.08
CA VAL A 94 2.87 4.48 6.17
C VAL A 94 2.50 3.03 6.43
N LYS A 95 1.51 2.78 7.30
CA LYS A 95 0.96 1.42 7.51
C LYS A 95 0.46 0.82 6.21
N HIS A 96 -0.31 1.58 5.41
CA HIS A 96 -0.82 1.11 4.13
C HIS A 96 0.29 0.74 3.14
N VAL A 97 1.37 1.53 3.05
CA VAL A 97 2.54 1.21 2.20
C VAL A 97 3.22 -0.09 2.67
N LEU A 98 3.36 -0.30 3.98
CA LEU A 98 3.89 -1.55 4.55
C LEU A 98 2.97 -2.74 4.26
N ASP A 99 1.65 -2.56 4.31
CA ASP A 99 0.66 -3.60 4.00
C ASP A 99 0.69 -4.01 2.52
N GLN A 100 1.06 -3.10 1.62
CA GLN A 100 1.27 -3.39 0.20
C GLN A 100 2.62 -4.04 -0.12
N SER A 101 3.63 -3.85 0.73
CA SER A 101 4.97 -4.40 0.54
C SER A 101 5.01 -5.94 0.69
N LEU A 102 5.94 -6.61 0.02
CA LEU A 102 6.15 -8.05 0.16
C LEU A 102 6.78 -8.40 1.53
N MET A 103 6.54 -9.62 2.03
CA MET A 103 7.10 -10.05 3.32
C MET A 103 8.64 -10.05 3.32
N GLU A 104 9.24 -10.42 2.19
CA GLU A 104 10.70 -10.40 2.00
C GLU A 104 11.26 -8.97 2.06
N GLU A 105 10.55 -7.99 1.50
CA GLU A 105 10.93 -6.57 1.54
C GLU A 105 10.92 -6.06 2.99
N ILE A 106 9.90 -6.43 3.78
CA ILE A 106 9.78 -6.08 5.21
C ILE A 106 10.97 -6.64 6.01
N ASP A 107 11.40 -7.86 5.72
CA ASP A 107 12.56 -8.49 6.37
C ASP A 107 13.87 -7.79 5.99
N LEU A 108 14.04 -7.41 4.73
CA LEU A 108 15.19 -6.63 4.27
C LEU A 108 15.23 -5.24 4.93
N ILE A 109 14.09 -4.55 5.03
CA ILE A 109 13.98 -3.25 5.72
C ILE A 109 14.37 -3.40 7.19
N THR A 110 13.89 -4.45 7.85
CA THR A 110 14.18 -4.73 9.26
C THR A 110 15.69 -4.93 9.48
N LYS A 111 16.32 -5.76 8.63
CA LYS A 111 17.77 -6.05 8.66
C LYS A 111 18.63 -4.84 8.31
N SER A 112 18.20 -4.02 7.36
CA SER A 112 18.95 -2.83 6.92
C SER A 112 19.03 -1.73 7.97
N GLY A 113 18.19 -1.76 9.00
CA GLY A 113 18.13 -0.70 10.02
C GLY A 113 17.59 0.63 9.49
N TYR A 114 16.97 0.65 8.30
CA TYR A 114 16.44 1.86 7.69
C TYR A 114 15.35 2.52 8.56
N CYS A 115 15.34 3.86 8.58
CA CYS A 115 14.35 4.71 9.22
C CYS A 115 14.04 5.91 8.30
N PRO A 116 12.77 6.14 7.93
CA PRO A 116 12.43 7.27 7.06
C PRO A 116 12.58 8.61 7.81
N ASP A 117 12.98 9.65 7.08
CA ASP A 117 13.07 11.01 7.62
C ASP A 117 11.66 11.57 7.84
N LYS A 118 11.32 11.81 9.11
CA LYS A 118 10.00 12.30 9.55
C LYS A 118 9.85 13.81 9.42
N ASN A 119 10.96 14.55 9.27
CA ASN A 119 10.99 16.01 9.32
C ASN A 119 11.26 16.64 7.94
N ASN A 120 11.05 15.86 6.86
CA ASN A 120 11.24 16.37 5.52
C ASN A 120 10.11 17.35 5.15
N MET A 121 10.48 18.57 4.77
CA MET A 121 9.50 19.61 4.43
C MET A 121 8.88 19.45 3.04
N TRP A 122 9.53 18.72 2.14
CA TRP A 122 9.16 18.64 0.73
C TRP A 122 8.39 17.38 0.38
N LYS A 123 8.55 16.33 1.18
CA LYS A 123 7.96 15.01 0.95
C LYS A 123 7.44 14.46 2.26
N SER A 124 6.31 13.79 2.20
CA SER A 124 5.79 13.05 3.33
C SER A 124 6.68 11.84 3.66
N THR A 125 6.65 11.43 4.93
CA THR A 125 7.34 10.21 5.40
C THR A 125 6.94 8.98 4.58
N ALA A 126 5.65 8.88 4.20
CA ALA A 126 5.13 7.81 3.38
C ALA A 126 5.71 7.80 1.95
N GLU A 127 5.85 8.95 1.31
CA GLU A 127 6.45 9.05 -0.03
C GLU A 127 7.94 8.68 -0.02
N ILE A 128 8.68 9.17 0.99
CA ILE A 128 10.10 8.85 1.18
C ILE A 128 10.27 7.34 1.36
N PHE A 129 9.42 6.75 2.20
CA PHE A 129 9.43 5.32 2.45
C PHE A 129 9.05 4.50 1.20
N ASN A 130 7.99 4.89 0.48
CA ASN A 130 7.54 4.21 -0.73
C ASN A 130 8.62 4.22 -1.83
N ARG A 131 9.35 5.34 -1.97
CA ARG A 131 10.50 5.43 -2.86
C ARG A 131 11.59 4.42 -2.45
N TYR A 132 11.93 4.33 -1.17
CA TYR A 132 12.93 3.38 -0.68
C TYR A 132 12.51 1.91 -0.93
N VAL A 133 11.24 1.57 -0.71
CA VAL A 133 10.71 0.23 -1.03
C VAL A 133 10.84 -0.06 -2.53
N SER A 134 10.55 0.92 -3.38
CA SER A 134 10.72 0.80 -4.84
C SER A 134 12.19 0.55 -5.22
N GLU A 135 13.13 1.30 -4.63
CA GLU A 135 14.56 1.08 -4.82
C GLU A 135 15.02 -0.30 -4.33
N LEU A 136 14.48 -0.81 -3.21
CA LEU A 136 14.76 -2.17 -2.75
C LEU A 136 14.26 -3.22 -3.73
N ARG A 137 13.05 -3.03 -4.26
CA ARG A 137 12.48 -3.92 -5.27
C ARG A 137 13.32 -3.92 -6.54
N GLU A 138 13.76 -2.75 -6.99
CA GLU A 138 14.65 -2.62 -8.15
C GLU A 138 15.99 -3.32 -7.93
N ARG A 139 16.58 -3.21 -6.73
CA ARG A 139 17.82 -3.93 -6.37
C ARG A 139 17.62 -5.44 -6.25
N GLY A 140 16.44 -5.87 -5.82
CA GLY A 140 16.09 -7.28 -5.65
C GLY A 140 15.64 -7.98 -6.93
N MET A 141 15.33 -7.23 -7.99
CA MET A 141 14.91 -7.84 -9.25
C MET A 141 16.07 -8.66 -9.86
N PRO A 142 15.83 -9.94 -10.22
CA PRO A 142 16.85 -10.75 -10.86
C PRO A 142 17.26 -10.11 -12.19
N GLY A 143 18.55 -10.16 -12.50
CA GLY A 143 19.03 -9.78 -13.83
C GLY A 143 18.26 -10.54 -14.90
N GLY A 144 17.65 -9.81 -15.84
CA GLY A 144 16.74 -10.37 -16.85
C GLY A 144 15.26 -10.00 -16.69
N ALA A 145 14.87 -9.25 -15.65
CA ALA A 145 13.50 -8.74 -15.52
C ALA A 145 13.10 -7.83 -16.70
N ALA A 146 11.80 -7.59 -16.90
CA ALA A 146 11.27 -6.79 -18.01
C ALA A 146 11.87 -5.37 -18.09
N CYS A 147 12.29 -4.82 -16.95
CA CYS A 147 12.93 -3.50 -16.84
C CYS A 147 14.47 -3.57 -16.77
N ASP A 148 15.10 -4.67 -17.21
CA ASP A 148 16.56 -4.81 -17.21
C ASP A 148 17.17 -4.05 -18.41
N ALA A 149 17.94 -3.01 -18.12
CA ALA A 149 18.66 -2.22 -19.12
C ALA A 149 19.59 -3.07 -20.00
N ILE A 150 20.21 -4.12 -19.44
CA ILE A 150 21.08 -5.03 -20.18
C ILE A 150 20.25 -5.87 -21.16
N SER A 151 19.07 -6.33 -20.74
CA SER A 151 18.15 -7.07 -21.63
C SER A 151 17.64 -6.19 -22.77
N ALA A 152 17.29 -4.93 -22.50
CA ALA A 152 16.92 -3.97 -23.54
C ALA A 152 18.06 -3.71 -24.53
N PHE A 153 19.29 -3.58 -24.03
CA PHE A 153 20.49 -3.43 -24.87
C PHE A 153 20.76 -4.67 -25.71
N LYS A 154 20.70 -5.86 -25.12
CA LYS A 154 20.84 -7.16 -25.80
C LYS A 154 19.84 -7.30 -26.95
N HIS A 155 18.57 -6.96 -26.73
CA HIS A 155 17.53 -7.05 -27.76
C HIS A 155 17.79 -6.06 -28.91
N ARG A 156 18.16 -4.81 -28.59
CA ARG A 156 18.41 -3.77 -29.60
C ARG A 156 19.67 -4.04 -30.44
N TRP A 157 20.72 -4.59 -29.83
CA TRP A 157 22.03 -4.79 -30.47
C TRP A 157 22.32 -6.23 -30.89
N LYS A 158 21.37 -7.15 -30.70
CA LYS A 158 21.49 -8.59 -31.02
C LYS A 158 22.75 -9.22 -30.41
N MET A 159 23.01 -8.92 -29.14
CA MET A 159 24.20 -9.43 -28.46
C MET A 159 24.10 -10.94 -28.21
N ASP A 160 25.24 -11.62 -28.23
CA ASP A 160 25.34 -13.03 -27.90
C ASP A 160 25.32 -13.25 -26.38
N LEU A 161 25.14 -14.52 -25.98
CA LEU A 161 25.06 -14.89 -24.56
C LEU A 161 26.40 -14.63 -23.83
N ALA A 162 27.52 -14.67 -24.55
CA ALA A 162 28.84 -14.40 -23.98
C ALA A 162 28.99 -12.93 -23.59
N ALA A 163 28.62 -11.99 -24.46
CA ALA A 163 28.69 -10.56 -24.16
C ALA A 163 27.65 -10.13 -23.12
N ASP A 164 26.46 -10.73 -23.09
CA ASP A 164 25.48 -10.52 -22.01
C ASP A 164 26.07 -10.90 -20.65
N LYS A 165 26.77 -12.04 -20.57
CA LYS A 165 27.45 -12.46 -19.34
C LYS A 165 28.57 -11.49 -18.93
N THR A 166 29.34 -10.98 -19.90
CA THR A 166 30.39 -9.98 -19.64
C THR A 166 29.79 -8.67 -19.12
N LEU A 167 28.74 -8.15 -19.76
CA LEU A 167 28.08 -6.90 -19.34
C LEU A 167 27.49 -7.01 -17.93
N ARG A 168 26.91 -8.17 -17.57
CA ARG A 168 26.38 -8.41 -16.22
C ARG A 168 27.46 -8.55 -15.15
N ALA A 169 28.69 -8.86 -15.55
CA ALA A 169 29.82 -8.98 -14.63
C ALA A 169 30.55 -7.65 -14.39
N LEU A 170 30.33 -6.64 -15.23
CA LEU A 170 30.92 -5.31 -15.07
C LEU A 170 30.27 -4.56 -13.91
N SER A 171 31.08 -3.76 -13.20
CA SER A 171 30.56 -2.88 -12.16
C SER A 171 29.83 -1.69 -12.79
N HIS A 172 28.96 -1.00 -12.05
CA HIS A 172 28.28 0.20 -12.56
C HIS A 172 29.25 1.32 -13.01
N LYS A 173 30.52 1.29 -12.57
CA LYS A 173 31.55 2.23 -13.01
C LYS A 173 32.11 1.88 -14.40
N ASP A 174 32.02 0.61 -14.79
CA ASP A 174 32.63 0.06 -16.01
C ASP A 174 31.60 -0.22 -17.13
N LEU A 175 30.31 0.04 -16.86
CA LEU A 175 29.19 0.07 -17.81
C LEU A 175 29.06 1.46 -18.45
#